data_AF-A0AAV4AM59-F1
#
_entry.id   AF-A0AAV4AM59-F1
#
_cell.length_a   1.000
_cell.length_b   1.000
_cell.length_c   1.000
_cell.angle_alpha   90.00
_cell.angle_beta   90.00
_cell.angle_gamma   90.00
#
_symmetry.space_group_name_H-M   'P 1'
#
loop_
_entity.id
_entity.type
_entity.pdbx_description
1 polymer ?
#
loop_
_entity_poly.entity_id
_entity_poly.type
_entity_poly.pdbx_seq_one_letter_code
_entity_poly.pdbx_strand_id
1 'polypeptide(L)'
;MQNFDIFKIDEVTQIINCRIPEAVSHLMLSGQFVTGLCSLYISEGRNLALKEKSEMSEPYVDKVVDGDNSADAQTPNVTCADIGPGVSLDAWWKVTFFKKANINRIVINNKAELLQQGTSYAQGLRNFTLLAYLDTESESNLVYSYTDPGGEAQEKYVVVPSNELVKPVKEIRIDTSKNLDNHILSVCEIIVYGESACPPGMFGLKCERACNCHYPDDRCLVSTGTCYAGCAIGYKGEDCYEPCEPGTYGLRCYSHCSEFCASSSQVCNMSDGSCIAGCQPGYKPPFCNQGQFRTNKFLFCFKGYSMCMIRWA
;
A
#
# COMPACT_ATOMS: atom_id res chain seq x y z
N MET A 1 -5.51 28.79 -3.90
CA MET A 1 -4.96 27.90 -2.86
C MET A 1 -4.64 26.57 -3.52
N GLN A 2 -3.46 26.00 -3.30
CA GLN A 2 -3.12 24.68 -3.88
C GLN A 2 -3.95 23.60 -3.17
N ASN A 3 -4.71 22.82 -3.94
CA ASN A 3 -5.55 21.72 -3.44
C ASN A 3 -4.78 20.40 -3.36
N PHE A 4 -3.47 20.45 -3.16
CA PHE A 4 -2.62 19.26 -3.11
C PHE A 4 -1.40 19.49 -2.22
N ASP A 5 -0.90 18.42 -1.63
CA ASP A 5 0.38 18.36 -0.91
C ASP A 5 1.40 17.62 -1.78
N ILE A 6 2.65 18.08 -1.77
CA ILE A 6 3.76 17.39 -2.43
C ILE A 6 4.74 16.90 -1.37
N PHE A 7 5.06 15.62 -1.43
CA PHE A 7 6.03 14.97 -0.54
C PHE A 7 7.18 14.40 -1.37
N LYS A 8 8.40 14.77 -1.03
CA LYS A 8 9.61 14.28 -1.69
C LYS A 8 10.15 13.07 -0.92
N ILE A 9 10.11 11.89 -1.54
CA ILE A 9 10.58 10.65 -0.93
C ILE A 9 12.10 10.55 -1.07
N ASP A 10 12.60 10.81 -2.27
CA ASP A 10 14.03 10.85 -2.59
C ASP A 10 14.30 11.88 -3.71
N GLU A 11 15.49 11.85 -4.32
CA GLU A 11 15.85 12.81 -5.39
C GLU A 11 15.07 12.62 -6.70
N VAL A 12 14.51 11.43 -6.93
CA VAL A 12 13.82 11.02 -8.18
C VAL A 12 12.33 10.70 -7.97
N THR A 13 11.87 10.55 -6.73
CA THR A 13 10.50 10.12 -6.39
C THR A 13 9.75 11.19 -5.59
N GLN A 14 8.55 11.54 -6.06
CA GLN A 14 7.64 12.46 -5.37
C GLN A 14 6.23 11.86 -5.31
N ILE A 15 5.55 12.10 -4.19
CA ILE A 15 4.15 11.75 -3.99
C ILE A 15 3.34 13.04 -3.97
N ILE A 16 2.32 13.12 -4.82
CA ILE A 16 1.39 14.24 -4.88
C ILE A 16 0.06 13.75 -4.32
N ASN A 17 -0.35 14.30 -3.17
CA ASN A 17 -1.64 13.99 -2.56
C ASN A 17 -2.63 15.10 -2.89
N CYS A 18 -3.64 14.80 -3.71
CA CYS A 18 -4.68 15.75 -4.07
C CYS A 18 -5.78 15.77 -3.00
N ARG A 19 -5.94 16.90 -2.29
CA ARG A 19 -7.06 17.12 -1.36
C ARG A 19 -8.29 17.62 -2.12
N ILE A 20 -8.77 16.81 -3.07
CA ILE A 20 -9.90 17.15 -3.91
C ILE A 20 -11.08 16.24 -3.51
N PRO A 21 -12.20 16.80 -3.03
CA PRO A 21 -13.37 15.99 -2.64
C PRO A 21 -14.19 15.51 -3.84
N GLU A 22 -13.83 15.91 -5.06
CA GLU A 22 -14.55 15.64 -6.30
C GLU A 22 -13.84 14.56 -7.14
N ALA A 23 -14.62 13.79 -7.91
CA ALA A 23 -14.08 12.80 -8.83
C ALA A 23 -13.20 13.47 -9.91
N VAL A 24 -11.95 13.03 -10.01
CA VAL A 24 -10.98 13.51 -11.01
C VAL A 24 -11.10 12.66 -12.28
N SER A 25 -11.49 13.27 -13.40
CA SER A 25 -11.61 12.57 -14.69
C SER A 25 -10.32 12.60 -15.53
N HIS A 26 -9.52 13.65 -15.38
CA HIS A 26 -8.27 13.84 -16.11
C HIS A 26 -7.22 14.46 -15.18
N LEU A 27 -5.99 13.96 -15.26
CA LEU A 27 -4.84 14.51 -14.55
C LEU A 27 -3.80 14.96 -15.59
N MET A 28 -3.39 16.23 -15.52
CA MET A 28 -2.42 16.80 -16.44
C MET A 28 -1.14 17.17 -15.68
N LEU A 29 -0.06 16.44 -15.95
CA LEU A 29 1.29 16.82 -15.52
C LEU A 29 1.92 17.73 -16.58
N SER A 30 2.36 18.91 -16.17
CA SER A 30 3.03 19.87 -17.06
C SER A 30 4.29 20.42 -16.39
N GLY A 31 5.33 20.67 -17.19
CA GLY A 31 6.61 21.17 -16.73
C GLY A 31 7.78 20.69 -17.58
N GLN A 32 8.93 21.36 -17.42
CA GLN A 32 10.14 21.10 -18.21
C GLN A 32 10.66 19.65 -18.11
N PHE A 33 10.37 18.97 -17.00
CA PHE A 33 10.93 17.65 -16.69
C PHE A 33 9.94 16.50 -16.92
N VAL A 34 8.73 16.76 -17.41
CA VAL A 34 7.75 15.70 -17.73
C VAL A 34 8.32 14.73 -18.77
N THR A 35 9.20 15.21 -19.66
CA THR A 35 9.89 14.36 -20.65
C THR A 35 10.89 13.36 -20.03
N GLY A 36 11.26 13.54 -18.77
CA GLY A 36 12.14 12.62 -18.01
C GLY A 36 11.40 11.73 -17.02
N LEU A 37 10.07 11.68 -17.07
CA LEU A 37 9.25 10.87 -16.16
C LEU A 37 9.43 9.37 -16.46
N CYS A 38 10.01 8.62 -15.54
CA CYS A 38 10.23 7.18 -15.70
C CYS A 38 8.96 6.35 -15.49
N SER A 39 8.15 6.73 -14.51
CA SER A 39 6.90 6.06 -14.17
C SER A 39 5.92 7.05 -13.54
N LEU A 40 4.63 6.85 -13.82
CA LEU A 40 3.54 7.58 -13.18
C LEU A 40 2.58 6.56 -12.57
N TYR A 41 2.44 6.62 -11.24
CA TYR A 41 1.45 5.82 -10.54
C TYR A 41 0.34 6.75 -10.04
N ILE A 42 -0.88 6.54 -10.54
CA ILE A 42 -2.06 7.25 -10.07
C ILE A 42 -2.82 6.28 -9.16
N SER A 43 -2.75 6.51 -7.85
CA SER A 43 -3.53 5.74 -6.89
C SER A 43 -4.99 6.18 -6.96
N GLU A 44 -5.88 5.25 -7.30
CA GLU A 44 -7.33 5.48 -7.34
C GLU A 44 -7.99 5.27 -5.96
N GLY A 45 -7.19 5.24 -4.90
CA GLY A 45 -7.58 4.81 -3.56
C GLY A 45 -7.23 3.35 -3.30
N ARG A 46 -7.63 2.84 -2.12
CA ARG A 46 -7.33 1.47 -1.67
C ARG A 46 -8.47 0.54 -2.08
N ASN A 47 -8.15 -0.67 -2.57
CA ASN A 47 -9.16 -1.74 -2.66
C ASN A 47 -9.50 -2.21 -1.23
N LEU A 48 -10.62 -1.72 -0.71
CA LEU A 48 -11.14 -2.03 0.61
C LEU A 48 -11.73 -3.44 0.71
N ALA A 49 -12.16 -4.02 -0.40
CA ALA A 49 -12.71 -5.37 -0.44
C ALA A 49 -11.62 -6.45 -0.47
N LEU A 50 -10.38 -6.09 -0.86
CA LEU A 50 -9.29 -7.04 -1.07
C LEU A 50 -9.06 -7.95 0.14
N LYS A 51 -9.29 -9.26 -0.06
CA LYS A 51 -9.16 -10.35 0.93
C LYS A 51 -10.02 -10.14 2.18
N GLU A 52 -11.11 -9.40 2.04
CA GLU A 52 -12.15 -9.32 3.07
C GLU A 52 -13.06 -10.55 3.03
N LYS A 53 -13.89 -10.68 4.07
CA LYS A 53 -14.85 -11.77 4.14
C LYS A 53 -16.02 -11.48 3.20
N SER A 54 -16.24 -12.35 2.24
CA SER A 54 -17.41 -12.34 1.37
C SER A 54 -18.29 -13.57 1.56
N GLU A 55 -19.58 -13.40 1.27
CA GLU A 55 -20.64 -14.40 1.42
C GLU A 55 -21.61 -14.26 0.25
N MET A 56 -22.26 -15.36 -0.13
CA MET A 56 -23.34 -15.34 -1.13
C MET A 56 -24.51 -16.22 -0.67
N SER A 57 -25.64 -16.11 -1.35
CA SER A 57 -26.88 -16.83 -0.99
C SER A 57 -26.75 -18.35 -1.03
N GLU A 58 -25.81 -18.89 -1.81
CA GLU A 58 -25.54 -20.32 -1.97
C GLU A 58 -24.08 -20.66 -1.62
N PRO A 59 -23.78 -21.82 -0.99
CA PRO A 59 -22.43 -22.13 -0.51
C PRO A 59 -21.50 -22.62 -1.64
N TYR A 60 -21.03 -21.70 -2.49
CA TYR A 60 -20.00 -21.94 -3.50
C TYR A 60 -18.65 -21.32 -3.08
N VAL A 61 -17.58 -21.70 -3.80
CA VAL A 61 -16.25 -21.10 -3.60
C VAL A 61 -16.30 -19.64 -4.04
N ASP A 62 -16.10 -18.73 -3.09
CA ASP A 62 -16.08 -17.28 -3.33
C ASP A 62 -14.64 -16.77 -3.35
N LYS A 63 -14.23 -16.22 -4.50
CA LYS A 63 -12.95 -15.51 -4.63
C LYS A 63 -13.11 -14.13 -5.27
N VAL A 64 -14.31 -13.56 -5.21
CA VAL A 64 -14.66 -12.28 -5.86
C VAL A 64 -13.84 -11.09 -5.37
N VAL A 65 -13.09 -11.24 -4.27
CA VAL A 65 -12.31 -10.15 -3.68
C VAL A 65 -10.87 -10.56 -3.42
N ASP A 66 -10.33 -11.53 -4.15
CA ASP A 66 -8.96 -12.01 -3.93
C ASP A 66 -7.86 -11.14 -4.59
N GLY A 67 -8.28 -10.24 -5.50
CA GLY A 67 -7.41 -9.33 -6.24
C GLY A 67 -6.86 -9.90 -7.54
N ASP A 68 -7.32 -11.09 -7.95
CA ASP A 68 -7.01 -11.67 -9.25
C ASP A 68 -7.92 -11.06 -10.33
N ASN A 69 -7.43 -10.00 -10.97
CA ASN A 69 -8.13 -9.32 -12.05
C ASN A 69 -8.15 -10.10 -13.38
N SER A 70 -7.85 -11.40 -13.39
CA SER A 70 -7.90 -12.26 -14.60
C SER A 70 -9.32 -12.52 -15.13
N ALA A 71 -10.27 -11.63 -14.85
CA ALA A 71 -11.67 -11.68 -15.28
C ALA A 71 -11.90 -11.70 -16.81
N ASP A 72 -10.82 -11.71 -17.61
CA ASP A 72 -10.88 -12.22 -18.98
C ASP A 72 -11.08 -13.74 -18.93
N ALA A 73 -12.36 -14.15 -18.97
CA ALA A 73 -12.81 -15.52 -19.04
C ALA A 73 -12.32 -16.24 -20.33
N GLN A 74 -11.02 -16.56 -20.36
CA GLN A 74 -10.38 -17.49 -21.30
C GLN A 74 -9.54 -18.54 -20.56
N THR A 75 -9.43 -18.45 -19.22
CA THR A 75 -8.71 -19.45 -18.43
C THR A 75 -9.69 -20.35 -17.67
N PRO A 76 -9.52 -21.69 -17.70
CA PRO A 76 -10.45 -22.64 -17.09
C PRO A 76 -10.49 -22.62 -15.54
N ASN A 77 -9.82 -21.67 -14.89
CA ASN A 77 -9.65 -21.59 -13.43
C ASN A 77 -10.18 -20.29 -12.81
N VAL A 78 -10.93 -19.44 -13.55
CA VAL A 78 -11.51 -18.20 -13.00
C VAL A 78 -12.55 -18.56 -11.94
N THR A 79 -12.39 -18.01 -10.74
CA THR A 79 -13.27 -18.24 -9.59
C THR A 79 -14.25 -17.09 -9.42
N CYS A 80 -15.33 -17.12 -10.20
CA CYS A 80 -16.45 -16.19 -10.06
C CYS A 80 -17.47 -16.70 -9.04
N ALA A 81 -18.17 -15.80 -8.35
CA ALA A 81 -19.44 -16.09 -7.72
C ALA A 81 -20.52 -16.20 -8.80
N ASP A 82 -20.86 -17.44 -9.14
CA ASP A 82 -21.83 -17.77 -10.19
C ASP A 82 -23.04 -18.51 -9.59
N ILE A 83 -24.22 -17.89 -9.70
CA ILE A 83 -25.54 -18.52 -9.48
C ILE A 83 -26.31 -18.39 -10.78
N GLY A 84 -26.60 -19.53 -11.40
CA GLY A 84 -27.25 -19.61 -12.70
C GLY A 84 -28.78 -19.47 -12.66
N PRO A 85 -29.42 -19.50 -13.83
CA PRO A 85 -30.88 -19.45 -13.98
C PRO A 85 -31.59 -20.48 -13.11
N GLY A 86 -32.64 -20.06 -12.40
CA GLY A 86 -33.56 -20.98 -11.71
C GLY A 86 -32.96 -21.74 -10.52
N VAL A 87 -31.73 -21.39 -10.10
CA VAL A 87 -31.08 -21.99 -8.91
C VAL A 87 -31.59 -21.33 -7.63
N SER A 88 -31.68 -20.00 -7.61
CA SER A 88 -32.21 -19.24 -6.48
C SER A 88 -33.14 -18.14 -6.98
N LEU A 89 -34.24 -17.91 -6.25
CA LEU A 89 -35.17 -16.80 -6.48
C LEU A 89 -34.73 -15.50 -5.78
N ASP A 90 -33.66 -15.58 -4.98
CA ASP A 90 -33.10 -14.48 -4.19
C ASP A 90 -31.57 -14.62 -4.17
N ALA A 91 -30.95 -14.54 -5.34
CA ALA A 91 -29.50 -14.62 -5.48
C ALA A 91 -28.83 -13.31 -5.08
N TRP A 92 -27.86 -13.37 -4.17
CA TRP A 92 -27.14 -12.22 -3.67
C TRP A 92 -25.70 -12.55 -3.33
N TRP A 93 -24.86 -11.51 -3.34
CA TRP A 93 -23.47 -11.55 -2.89
C TRP A 93 -23.20 -10.36 -1.97
N LYS A 94 -22.35 -10.52 -0.95
CA LYS A 94 -21.95 -9.44 -0.07
C LYS A 94 -20.50 -9.56 0.38
N VAL A 95 -19.91 -8.43 0.76
CA VAL A 95 -18.62 -8.33 1.42
C VAL A 95 -18.72 -7.47 2.67
N THR A 96 -18.15 -7.95 3.78
CA THR A 96 -18.10 -7.22 5.05
C THR A 96 -16.66 -6.77 5.31
N PHE A 97 -16.45 -5.46 5.39
CA PHE A 97 -15.14 -4.86 5.62
C PHE A 97 -14.67 -5.03 7.07
N PHE A 98 -13.37 -5.15 7.30
CA PHE A 98 -12.80 -5.17 8.64
C PHE A 98 -13.07 -3.88 9.43
N LYS A 99 -13.13 -2.73 8.75
CA LYS A 99 -13.43 -1.42 9.35
C LYS A 99 -14.39 -0.64 8.46
N LYS A 100 -15.25 0.19 9.07
CA LYS A 100 -16.10 1.09 8.30
C LYS A 100 -15.23 2.04 7.48
N ALA A 101 -15.60 2.28 6.23
CA ALA A 101 -14.82 3.12 5.32
C ALA A 101 -15.71 3.95 4.41
N ASN A 102 -15.20 5.10 3.98
CA ASN A 102 -15.85 5.91 2.96
C ASN A 102 -15.51 5.32 1.60
N ILE A 103 -16.53 5.06 0.79
CA ILE A 103 -16.37 4.50 -0.55
C ILE A 103 -16.46 5.62 -1.57
N ASN A 104 -15.52 5.64 -2.51
CA ASN A 104 -15.48 6.60 -3.59
C ASN A 104 -15.96 6.00 -4.91
N ARG A 105 -15.67 4.71 -5.15
CA ARG A 105 -15.99 4.02 -6.40
C ARG A 105 -16.03 2.52 -6.18
N ILE A 106 -16.92 1.84 -6.89
CA ILE A 106 -17.03 0.39 -6.90
C ILE A 106 -16.92 -0.07 -8.34
N VAL A 107 -16.11 -1.10 -8.56
CA VAL A 107 -15.93 -1.75 -9.87
C VAL A 107 -16.35 -3.19 -9.72
N ILE A 108 -17.23 -3.66 -10.61
CA ILE A 108 -17.72 -5.03 -10.65
C ILE A 108 -17.31 -5.60 -12.01
N ASN A 109 -16.45 -6.61 -12.00
CA ASN A 109 -16.07 -7.36 -13.19
C ASN A 109 -17.02 -8.57 -13.32
N ASN A 110 -17.74 -8.61 -14.42
CA ASN A 110 -18.70 -9.64 -14.80
C ASN A 110 -17.97 -10.75 -15.59
N LYS A 111 -18.58 -11.93 -15.69
CA LYS A 111 -18.00 -13.05 -16.45
C LYS A 111 -18.11 -12.82 -17.96
N ALA A 112 -16.97 -12.63 -18.62
CA ALA A 112 -16.91 -12.33 -20.06
C ALA A 112 -17.46 -13.44 -20.98
N GLU A 113 -17.42 -14.71 -20.55
CA GLU A 113 -17.87 -15.87 -21.36
C GLU A 113 -19.40 -15.88 -21.59
N LEU A 114 -20.17 -15.15 -20.77
CA LEU A 114 -21.64 -15.04 -20.90
C LEU A 114 -22.09 -13.95 -21.90
N LEU A 115 -21.17 -13.32 -22.65
CA LEU A 115 -21.50 -12.27 -23.63
C LEU A 115 -21.37 -12.73 -25.09
N GLN A 116 -21.04 -14.00 -25.33
CA GLN A 116 -21.00 -14.55 -26.69
C GLN A 116 -22.41 -14.94 -27.17
N GLN A 117 -22.81 -14.35 -28.31
CA GLN A 117 -24.11 -14.57 -28.94
C GLN A 117 -24.39 -16.05 -29.22
N GLY A 118 -25.53 -16.57 -28.76
CA GLY A 118 -26.07 -17.86 -29.25
C GLY A 118 -26.42 -18.92 -28.20
N THR A 119 -26.26 -18.68 -26.89
CA THR A 119 -26.76 -19.59 -25.85
C THR A 119 -27.85 -18.93 -25.00
N SER A 120 -28.77 -19.72 -24.47
CA SER A 120 -29.82 -19.28 -23.52
C SER A 120 -29.26 -18.74 -22.18
N TYR A 121 -27.94 -18.81 -21.99
CA TYR A 121 -27.20 -18.38 -20.82
C TYR A 121 -26.46 -17.03 -21.03
N ALA A 122 -26.68 -16.36 -22.16
CA ALA A 122 -26.02 -15.10 -22.52
C ALA A 122 -26.51 -13.86 -21.71
N GLN A 123 -26.55 -13.97 -20.39
CA GLN A 123 -27.22 -13.01 -19.51
C GLN A 123 -26.45 -12.86 -18.19
N GLY A 124 -25.13 -12.64 -18.23
CA GLY A 124 -24.33 -12.30 -17.03
C GLY A 124 -24.96 -11.18 -16.18
N LEU A 125 -24.35 -10.85 -15.04
CA LEU A 125 -24.96 -9.93 -14.07
C LEU A 125 -25.54 -8.67 -14.76
N ARG A 126 -26.82 -8.38 -14.53
CA ARG A 126 -27.55 -7.20 -15.03
C ARG A 126 -28.82 -6.98 -14.21
N ASN A 127 -29.42 -5.80 -14.30
CA ASN A 127 -30.58 -5.39 -13.52
C ASN A 127 -30.40 -5.66 -12.01
N PHE A 128 -29.18 -5.51 -11.50
CA PHE A 128 -28.88 -5.74 -10.09
C PHE A 128 -29.11 -4.47 -9.28
N THR A 129 -29.24 -4.63 -7.96
CA THR A 129 -29.21 -3.53 -7.01
C THR A 129 -28.00 -3.68 -6.12
N LEU A 130 -27.16 -2.65 -6.07
CA LEU A 130 -26.04 -2.55 -5.14
C LEU A 130 -26.46 -1.72 -3.93
N LEU A 131 -26.21 -2.25 -2.75
CA LEU A 131 -26.59 -1.69 -1.46
C LEU A 131 -25.35 -1.54 -0.59
N ALA A 132 -25.26 -0.44 0.17
CA ALA A 132 -24.20 -0.22 1.14
C ALA A 132 -24.78 0.12 2.50
N TYR A 133 -24.30 -0.57 3.55
CA TYR A 133 -24.84 -0.50 4.91
C TYR A 133 -23.82 0.03 5.92
N LEU A 134 -24.30 0.78 6.92
CA LEU A 134 -23.50 1.29 8.04
C LEU A 134 -22.82 0.19 8.85
N ASP A 135 -23.50 -0.94 9.07
CA ASP A 135 -23.06 -2.06 9.90
C ASP A 135 -23.49 -3.39 9.28
N THR A 136 -24.80 -3.65 9.30
CA THR A 136 -25.42 -4.88 8.78
C THR A 136 -26.66 -4.53 7.97
N GLU A 137 -27.10 -5.45 7.12
CA GLU A 137 -28.34 -5.38 6.37
C GLU A 137 -29.57 -5.05 7.24
N SER A 138 -30.04 -3.80 7.14
CA SER A 138 -31.32 -3.32 7.67
C SER A 138 -31.70 -2.00 6.98
N GLU A 139 -33.00 -1.69 6.91
CA GLU A 139 -33.48 -0.42 6.34
C GLU A 139 -32.90 0.80 7.07
N SER A 140 -32.75 0.73 8.39
CA SER A 140 -32.17 1.80 9.22
C SER A 140 -30.67 2.01 8.98
N ASN A 141 -29.97 0.99 8.47
CA ASN A 141 -28.53 1.02 8.23
C ASN A 141 -28.19 1.32 6.77
N LEU A 142 -29.16 1.34 5.86
CA LEU A 142 -28.93 1.59 4.43
C LEU A 142 -28.42 3.02 4.22
N VAL A 143 -27.23 3.14 3.63
CA VAL A 143 -26.60 4.44 3.35
C VAL A 143 -26.72 4.79 1.88
N TYR A 144 -26.56 3.80 1.00
CA TYR A 144 -26.54 4.00 -0.43
C TYR A 144 -27.18 2.83 -1.14
N SER A 145 -27.91 3.16 -2.22
CA SER A 145 -28.50 2.20 -3.13
C SER A 145 -28.28 2.65 -4.56
N TYR A 146 -27.86 1.72 -5.40
CA TYR A 146 -27.73 1.87 -6.84
C TYR A 146 -28.49 0.75 -7.51
N THR A 147 -29.34 1.09 -8.47
CA THR A 147 -29.98 0.09 -9.32
C THR A 147 -29.40 0.22 -10.72
N ASP A 148 -28.93 -0.89 -11.27
CA ASP A 148 -28.50 -0.98 -12.66
C ASP A 148 -29.68 -0.55 -13.55
N PRO A 149 -29.50 0.44 -14.45
CA PRO A 149 -30.58 0.92 -15.32
C PRO A 149 -31.07 -0.15 -16.30
N GLY A 150 -30.36 -1.27 -16.39
CA GLY A 150 -30.68 -2.41 -17.24
C GLY A 150 -30.09 -2.28 -18.65
N GLY A 151 -30.49 -3.21 -19.51
CA GLY A 151 -29.94 -3.37 -20.86
C GLY A 151 -29.18 -4.68 -21.03
N GLU A 152 -28.23 -4.69 -21.95
CA GLU A 152 -27.31 -5.82 -22.13
C GLU A 152 -26.31 -5.88 -20.98
N ALA A 153 -25.93 -7.10 -20.59
CA ALA A 153 -24.94 -7.29 -19.55
C ALA A 153 -23.60 -6.71 -20.01
N GLN A 154 -22.92 -5.97 -19.14
CA GLN A 154 -21.60 -5.40 -19.40
C GLN A 154 -20.52 -6.28 -18.79
N GLU A 155 -19.34 -6.33 -19.41
CA GLU A 155 -18.14 -6.97 -18.84
C GLU A 155 -17.73 -6.31 -17.53
N LYS A 156 -17.97 -5.01 -17.40
CA LYS A 156 -17.54 -4.20 -16.27
C LYS A 156 -18.57 -3.15 -15.93
N TYR A 157 -18.98 -3.09 -14.67
CA TYR A 157 -19.81 -2.02 -14.13
C TYR A 157 -18.96 -1.12 -13.24
N VAL A 158 -19.11 0.20 -13.41
CA VAL A 158 -18.45 1.22 -12.57
C VAL A 158 -19.54 2.04 -11.89
N VAL A 159 -19.63 1.88 -10.57
CA VAL A 159 -20.58 2.61 -9.72
C VAL A 159 -19.80 3.66 -8.95
N VAL A 160 -20.15 4.93 -9.15
CA VAL A 160 -19.63 6.05 -8.38
C VAL A 160 -20.77 6.54 -7.49
N PRO A 161 -20.74 6.26 -6.18
CA PRO A 161 -21.74 6.79 -5.28
C PRO A 161 -21.75 8.32 -5.34
N SER A 162 -22.93 8.92 -5.43
CA SER A 162 -23.06 10.37 -5.36
C SER A 162 -22.56 10.91 -4.02
N ASN A 163 -22.30 12.22 -3.93
CA ASN A 163 -21.74 12.95 -2.77
C ASN A 163 -22.48 12.76 -1.41
N GLU A 164 -23.52 11.92 -1.35
CA GLU A 164 -24.23 11.53 -0.13
C GLU A 164 -23.51 10.45 0.71
N LEU A 165 -22.43 9.84 0.22
CA LEU A 165 -21.55 8.97 1.02
C LEU A 165 -20.60 9.78 1.94
N VAL A 166 -21.18 10.58 2.83
CA VAL A 166 -20.44 11.16 3.97
C VAL A 166 -20.26 10.11 5.09
N LYS A 167 -21.07 9.04 5.07
CA LYS A 167 -21.08 8.03 6.14
C LYS A 167 -20.25 6.81 5.75
N PRO A 168 -19.36 6.34 6.65
CA PRO A 168 -18.55 5.17 6.39
C PRO A 168 -19.41 3.91 6.50
N VAL A 169 -19.29 3.00 5.53
CA VAL A 169 -20.05 1.76 5.46
C VAL A 169 -19.19 0.56 5.85
N LYS A 170 -19.84 -0.49 6.33
CA LYS A 170 -19.21 -1.74 6.80
C LYS A 170 -19.46 -2.91 5.85
N GLU A 171 -20.51 -2.84 5.05
CA GLU A 171 -20.96 -3.93 4.18
C GLU A 171 -21.42 -3.38 2.84
N ILE A 172 -21.05 -4.07 1.76
CA ILE A 172 -21.64 -3.91 0.43
C ILE A 172 -22.33 -5.21 0.07
N ARG A 173 -23.50 -5.09 -0.54
CA ARG A 173 -24.31 -6.19 -1.03
C ARG A 173 -24.77 -5.93 -2.46
N ILE A 174 -24.85 -6.98 -3.26
CA ILE A 174 -25.44 -6.99 -4.58
C ILE A 174 -26.60 -7.97 -4.56
N ASP A 175 -27.79 -7.47 -4.84
CA ASP A 175 -29.01 -8.25 -5.03
C ASP A 175 -29.36 -8.33 -6.51
N THR A 176 -29.69 -9.52 -6.98
CA THR A 176 -30.24 -9.70 -8.33
C THR A 176 -31.71 -9.26 -8.39
N SER A 177 -32.17 -8.73 -9.53
CA SER A 177 -33.56 -8.26 -9.66
C SER A 177 -34.56 -9.39 -9.44
N LYS A 178 -35.53 -9.15 -8.53
CA LYS A 178 -36.60 -10.08 -8.19
C LYS A 178 -37.65 -10.27 -9.29
N ASN A 179 -37.65 -9.42 -10.32
CA ASN A 179 -38.69 -9.35 -11.35
C ASN A 179 -38.31 -10.07 -12.66
N LEU A 180 -37.23 -10.85 -12.68
CA LEU A 180 -36.81 -11.62 -13.85
C LEU A 180 -36.89 -13.11 -13.51
N ASP A 181 -37.41 -13.94 -14.42
CA ASP A 181 -37.44 -15.41 -14.30
C ASP A 181 -36.03 -16.05 -14.38
N ASN A 182 -34.97 -15.22 -14.23
CA ASN A 182 -33.58 -15.58 -14.48
C ASN A 182 -32.63 -14.75 -13.59
N HIS A 183 -32.68 -14.98 -12.27
CA HIS A 183 -31.77 -14.37 -11.28
C HIS A 183 -30.34 -14.88 -11.48
N ILE A 184 -29.57 -14.16 -12.30
CA ILE A 184 -28.16 -14.51 -12.54
C ILE A 184 -27.27 -13.61 -11.71
N LEU A 185 -26.55 -14.22 -10.77
CA LEU A 185 -25.40 -13.62 -10.12
C LEU A 185 -24.17 -14.17 -10.84
N SER A 186 -23.39 -13.31 -11.49
CA SER A 186 -22.12 -13.71 -12.11
C SER A 186 -21.12 -12.60 -11.89
N VAL A 187 -20.36 -12.72 -10.80
CA VAL A 187 -19.40 -11.71 -10.37
C VAL A 187 -18.04 -12.38 -10.29
N CYS A 188 -17.06 -11.88 -11.02
CA CYS A 188 -15.72 -12.48 -11.03
C CYS A 188 -14.74 -11.74 -10.15
N GLU A 189 -14.82 -10.41 -10.08
CA GLU A 189 -14.00 -9.61 -9.18
C GLU A 189 -14.72 -8.31 -8.81
N ILE A 190 -14.63 -7.90 -7.55
CA ILE A 190 -15.13 -6.64 -7.04
C ILE A 190 -14.00 -5.85 -6.41
N ILE A 191 -13.86 -4.62 -6.90
CA ILE A 191 -12.87 -3.67 -6.40
C ILE A 191 -13.63 -2.49 -5.80
N VAL A 192 -13.51 -2.33 -4.48
CA VAL A 192 -14.14 -1.22 -3.74
C VAL A 192 -13.06 -0.21 -3.40
N TYR A 193 -13.06 0.92 -4.09
CA TYR A 193 -12.13 2.01 -3.83
C TYR A 193 -12.66 2.93 -2.75
N GLY A 194 -11.82 3.21 -1.76
CA GLY A 194 -12.12 4.19 -0.74
C GLY A 194 -10.95 4.46 0.19
N GLU A 195 -11.21 5.30 1.17
CA GLU A 195 -10.27 5.60 2.25
C GLU A 195 -10.81 5.04 3.57
N SER A 196 -10.09 4.07 4.13
CA SER A 196 -10.26 3.66 5.51
C SER A 196 -9.18 4.33 6.33
N ALA A 197 -9.57 5.24 7.24
CA ALA A 197 -8.62 5.84 8.15
C ALA A 197 -8.09 4.76 9.09
N CYS A 198 -6.81 4.43 9.01
CA CYS A 198 -6.16 3.67 10.07
C CYS A 198 -6.08 4.51 11.36
N PRO A 199 -6.02 3.86 12.54
CA PRO A 199 -5.59 4.58 13.74
C PRO A 199 -4.28 5.34 13.45
N PRO A 200 -4.06 6.51 14.07
CA PRO A 200 -2.79 7.23 13.93
C PRO A 200 -1.60 6.29 14.19
N GLY A 201 -0.59 6.38 13.32
CA GLY A 201 0.60 5.53 13.41
C GLY A 201 0.41 4.09 12.89
N MET A 202 -0.65 3.77 12.13
CA MET A 202 -0.84 2.45 11.53
C MET A 202 -1.11 2.51 10.02
N PHE A 203 -0.73 1.46 9.29
CA PHE A 203 -0.95 1.29 7.85
C PHE A 203 -1.17 -0.19 7.46
N GLY A 204 -1.47 -0.41 6.18
CA GLY A 204 -1.74 -1.72 5.59
C GLY A 204 -3.23 -2.04 5.44
N LEU A 205 -3.54 -3.01 4.55
CA LEU A 205 -4.63 -4.01 4.67
C LEU A 205 -5.72 -3.76 5.72
N LYS A 206 -5.36 -4.05 6.95
CA LYS A 206 -6.25 -4.12 8.10
C LYS A 206 -5.75 -3.18 9.20
N CYS A 207 -4.93 -2.20 8.83
CA CYS A 207 -4.24 -1.30 9.76
C CYS A 207 -3.45 -2.08 10.80
N GLU A 208 -2.74 -3.12 10.36
CA GLU A 208 -2.04 -4.10 11.18
C GLU A 208 -0.55 -3.78 11.34
N ARG A 209 0.01 -2.88 10.52
CA ARG A 209 1.41 -2.48 10.55
C ARG A 209 1.55 -1.11 11.21
N ALA A 210 2.56 -0.92 12.05
CA ALA A 210 2.83 0.36 12.69
C ALA A 210 3.73 1.23 11.78
N CYS A 211 3.48 2.52 11.70
CA CYS A 211 4.38 3.44 10.97
C CYS A 211 5.76 3.47 11.65
N ASN A 212 6.84 3.34 10.88
CA ASN A 212 8.22 3.48 11.39
C ASN A 212 8.84 4.82 10.96
N CYS A 213 8.17 5.91 11.32
CA CYS A 213 8.54 7.26 10.88
C CYS A 213 9.61 7.91 11.76
N HIS A 214 10.26 8.95 11.22
CA HIS A 214 11.25 9.73 11.95
C HIS A 214 10.71 10.29 13.26
N TYR A 215 9.48 10.83 13.24
CA TYR A 215 8.77 11.24 14.44
C TYR A 215 7.75 10.17 14.87
N PRO A 216 7.69 9.80 16.17
CA PRO A 216 6.80 8.74 16.66
C PRO A 216 5.30 8.98 16.41
N ASP A 217 4.87 10.25 16.35
CA ASP A 217 3.48 10.63 16.15
C ASP A 217 3.13 10.91 14.67
N ASP A 218 4.09 10.72 13.76
CA ASP A 218 3.85 10.95 12.33
C ASP A 218 2.88 9.92 11.76
N ARG A 219 2.02 10.40 10.86
CA ARG A 219 1.18 9.53 10.04
C ARG A 219 1.97 9.12 8.80
N CYS A 220 2.00 7.82 8.53
CA CYS A 220 2.46 7.29 7.26
C CYS A 220 1.28 7.09 6.29
N LEU A 221 1.59 6.96 5.00
CA LEU A 221 0.61 6.60 3.98
C LEU A 221 -0.02 5.25 4.32
N VAL A 222 -1.35 5.19 4.38
CA VAL A 222 -2.08 3.96 4.74
C VAL A 222 -1.85 2.82 3.74
N SER A 223 -1.64 3.16 2.47
CA SER A 223 -1.41 2.20 1.38
C SER A 223 -0.01 1.59 1.40
N THR A 224 1.02 2.40 1.63
CA THR A 224 2.43 2.01 1.43
C THR A 224 3.25 1.98 2.72
N GLY A 225 2.81 2.63 3.79
CA GLY A 225 3.58 2.82 5.02
C GLY A 225 4.61 3.94 4.93
N THR A 226 4.63 4.69 3.82
CA THR A 226 5.63 5.74 3.60
C THR A 226 5.45 6.92 4.52
N CYS A 227 6.55 7.33 5.16
CA CYS A 227 6.60 8.44 6.08
C CYS A 227 6.99 9.74 5.36
N TYR A 228 6.21 10.79 5.54
CA TYR A 228 6.44 12.08 4.89
C TYR A 228 7.74 12.77 5.34
N ALA A 229 8.10 12.63 6.61
CA ALA A 229 9.37 13.14 7.17
C ALA A 229 10.56 12.19 6.94
N GLY A 230 10.33 11.04 6.29
CA GLY A 230 11.28 9.94 6.20
C GLY A 230 11.21 8.98 7.39
N CYS A 231 12.05 7.96 7.33
CA CYS A 231 12.03 6.83 8.25
C CYS A 231 12.71 7.12 9.59
N ALA A 232 12.39 6.29 10.58
CA ALA A 232 13.12 6.24 11.85
C ALA A 232 14.63 6.07 11.61
N ILE A 233 15.44 6.59 12.53
CA ILE A 233 16.91 6.57 12.41
C ILE A 233 17.39 5.11 12.31
N GLY A 234 18.23 4.84 11.31
CA GLY A 234 18.70 3.49 11.00
C GLY A 234 17.81 2.74 10.02
N TYR A 235 16.67 3.29 9.58
CA TYR A 235 15.80 2.63 8.62
C TYR A 235 15.67 3.44 7.32
N LYS A 236 15.34 2.73 6.25
CA LYS A 236 15.08 3.23 4.89
C LYS A 236 13.98 2.38 4.22
N GLY A 237 13.78 2.61 2.93
CA GLY A 237 12.76 1.91 2.13
C GLY A 237 11.41 2.63 2.14
N GLU A 238 10.52 2.19 1.25
CA GLU A 238 9.21 2.83 1.05
C GLU A 238 8.30 2.75 2.28
N ASP A 239 8.35 1.65 3.04
CA ASP A 239 7.54 1.42 4.23
C ASP A 239 8.32 1.61 5.55
N CYS A 240 9.57 2.06 5.45
CA CYS A 240 10.49 2.29 6.56
C CYS A 240 10.84 1.05 7.40
N TYR A 241 10.70 -0.16 6.87
CA TYR A 241 11.11 -1.38 7.58
C TYR A 241 12.46 -1.95 7.15
N GLU A 242 13.08 -1.38 6.12
CA GLU A 242 14.40 -1.80 5.68
C GLU A 242 15.47 -1.20 6.60
N PRO A 243 16.29 -2.00 7.30
CA PRO A 243 17.40 -1.46 8.07
C PRO A 243 18.49 -0.90 7.15
N CYS A 244 19.30 0.03 7.64
CA CYS A 244 20.48 0.49 6.93
C CYS A 244 21.40 -0.68 6.57
N GLU A 245 22.00 -0.59 5.38
CA GLU A 245 22.95 -1.57 4.91
C GLU A 245 24.19 -1.58 5.82
N PRO A 246 24.83 -2.74 6.01
CA PRO A 246 26.08 -2.85 6.76
C PRO A 246 27.10 -1.79 6.30
N GLY A 247 27.63 -1.01 7.25
CA GLY A 247 28.57 0.09 6.94
C GLY A 247 27.92 1.47 6.83
N THR A 248 26.59 1.57 6.91
CA THR A 248 25.85 2.84 6.92
C THR A 248 24.98 2.99 8.17
N TYR A 249 24.69 4.23 8.58
CA TYR A 249 23.88 4.54 9.75
C TYR A 249 23.19 5.91 9.63
N GLY A 250 22.33 6.20 10.60
CA GLY A 250 21.71 7.51 10.77
C GLY A 250 20.43 7.68 9.96
N LEU A 251 19.99 8.93 9.80
CA LEU A 251 18.80 9.26 9.01
C LEU A 251 19.05 8.96 7.53
N ARG A 252 18.16 8.19 6.90
CA ARG A 252 18.26 7.75 5.49
C ARG A 252 19.54 6.96 5.17
N CYS A 253 20.27 6.47 6.16
CA CYS A 253 21.51 5.73 5.98
C CYS A 253 22.61 6.52 5.24
N TYR A 254 22.63 7.84 5.36
CA TYR A 254 23.61 8.70 4.66
C TYR A 254 24.97 8.78 5.35
N SER A 255 25.08 8.35 6.61
CA SER A 255 26.35 8.35 7.33
C SER A 255 27.05 7.01 7.17
N HIS A 256 28.38 7.04 7.05
CA HIS A 256 29.21 5.84 6.93
C HIS A 256 29.92 5.52 8.24
N CYS A 257 29.93 4.24 8.60
CA CYS A 257 30.70 3.73 9.73
C CYS A 257 32.18 4.11 9.61
N SER A 258 32.87 4.24 10.74
CA SER A 258 34.33 4.43 10.69
C SER A 258 35.01 3.21 10.09
N GLU A 259 35.95 3.45 9.19
CA GLU A 259 36.80 2.40 8.60
C GLU A 259 37.63 1.64 9.65
N PHE A 260 37.78 2.24 10.84
CA PHE A 260 38.54 1.71 11.98
C PHE A 260 37.67 0.97 13.01
N CYS A 261 36.41 0.68 12.70
CA CYS A 261 35.65 -0.32 13.44
C CYS A 261 36.39 -1.68 13.37
N ALA A 262 36.50 -2.39 14.49
CA ALA A 262 37.25 -3.65 14.56
C ALA A 262 36.56 -4.85 13.86
N SER A 263 35.33 -4.68 13.39
CA SER A 263 34.60 -5.70 12.63
C SER A 263 35.23 -5.87 11.24
N SER A 264 35.33 -7.12 10.76
CA SER A 264 35.82 -7.44 9.41
C SER A 264 34.97 -6.84 8.28
N SER A 265 33.73 -6.46 8.59
CA SER A 265 32.78 -5.80 7.68
C SER A 265 32.52 -4.34 8.02
N GLN A 266 33.35 -3.71 8.88
CA GLN A 266 33.23 -2.30 9.27
C GLN A 266 31.82 -1.90 9.77
N VAL A 267 31.13 -2.85 10.42
CA VAL A 267 29.75 -2.66 10.88
C VAL A 267 29.71 -1.83 12.15
N CYS A 268 28.91 -0.78 12.11
CA CYS A 268 28.52 0.03 13.25
C CYS A 268 27.00 -0.08 13.49
N ASN A 269 26.56 0.41 14.65
CA ASN A 269 25.15 0.50 14.98
C ASN A 269 24.44 1.40 13.97
N MET A 270 23.39 0.87 13.34
CA MET A 270 22.59 1.56 12.31
C MET A 270 21.97 2.88 12.79
N SER A 271 21.72 3.04 14.08
CA SER A 271 21.09 4.24 14.63
C SER A 271 22.10 5.35 14.89
N ASP A 272 23.19 5.06 15.60
CA ASP A 272 24.11 6.10 16.12
C ASP A 272 25.52 6.06 15.54
N GLY A 273 25.89 5.01 14.79
CA GLY A 273 27.21 4.87 14.19
C GLY A 273 28.30 4.32 15.11
N SER A 274 27.96 3.86 16.31
CA SER A 274 28.93 3.25 17.24
C SER A 274 29.44 1.89 16.75
N CYS A 275 30.75 1.66 16.78
CA CYS A 275 31.33 0.41 16.30
C CYS A 275 30.98 -0.77 17.22
N ILE A 276 30.25 -1.76 16.69
CA ILE A 276 29.72 -2.89 17.47
C ILE A 276 30.85 -3.74 18.08
N ALA A 277 31.93 -3.96 17.33
CA ALA A 277 33.09 -4.73 17.77
C ALA A 277 34.17 -3.87 18.48
N GLY A 278 33.88 -2.61 18.77
CA GLY A 278 34.88 -1.66 19.26
C GLY A 278 35.83 -1.18 18.15
N CYS A 279 36.97 -0.62 18.55
CA CYS A 279 37.92 0.03 17.65
C CYS A 279 39.16 -0.81 17.38
N GLN A 280 39.71 -0.65 16.18
CA GLN A 280 41.07 -1.10 15.87
C GLN A 280 42.10 -0.41 16.80
N PRO A 281 43.26 -1.04 17.05
CA PRO A 281 44.30 -0.48 17.91
C PRO A 281 44.69 0.95 17.50
N GLY A 282 44.72 1.85 18.48
CA GLY A 282 45.08 3.25 18.25
C GLY A 282 43.88 4.19 18.02
N TYR A 283 42.65 3.67 17.91
CA TYR A 283 41.44 4.49 17.75
C TYR A 283 40.58 4.51 19.01
N LYS A 284 39.90 5.64 19.25
CA LYS A 284 39.06 5.84 20.44
C LYS A 284 37.61 5.39 20.25
N PRO A 285 37.04 4.58 21.16
CA PRO A 285 35.61 4.23 21.15
C PRO A 285 34.73 5.44 21.51
N PRO A 286 33.42 5.41 21.17
CA PRO A 286 32.72 4.33 20.48
C PRO A 286 32.71 4.43 18.95
N PHE A 287 33.08 5.58 18.37
CA PHE A 287 32.95 5.86 16.93
C PHE A 287 34.24 5.60 16.12
N CYS A 288 35.37 5.38 16.78
CA CYS A 288 36.67 5.07 16.14
C CYS A 288 37.11 6.10 15.09
N ASN A 289 36.73 7.37 15.23
CA ASN A 289 37.05 8.46 14.30
C ASN A 289 38.28 9.28 14.72
N GLN A 290 38.83 9.03 15.92
CA GLN A 290 40.00 9.74 16.45
C GLN A 290 41.15 8.75 16.68
N GLY A 291 42.16 8.82 15.81
CA GLY A 291 43.42 8.08 15.98
C GLY A 291 44.36 8.79 16.96
N GLN A 292 44.88 8.06 17.95
CA GLN A 292 46.12 8.42 18.62
C GLN A 292 47.27 7.75 17.86
N PHE A 293 47.80 8.44 16.86
CA PHE A 293 49.16 8.15 16.44
C PHE A 293 50.06 8.46 17.64
N ARG A 294 50.38 7.43 18.44
CA ARG A 294 51.56 7.50 19.28
C ARG A 294 52.72 7.54 18.29
N THR A 295 53.16 8.74 17.93
CA THR A 295 54.54 8.91 17.49
C THR A 295 55.36 8.47 18.70
N ASN A 296 55.69 7.18 18.78
CA ASN A 296 56.69 6.70 19.70
C ASN A 296 58.01 7.30 19.21
N LYS A 297 58.27 8.55 19.58
CA LYS A 297 59.61 9.14 19.54
C LYS A 297 60.42 8.39 20.59
N PHE A 298 60.96 7.23 20.24
CA PHE A 298 62.04 6.65 21.01
C PHE A 298 63.29 7.49 20.73
N LEU A 299 63.62 8.38 21.66
CA LEU A 299 64.90 9.08 21.65
C LEU A 299 65.94 8.11 22.24
N PHE A 300 66.64 7.37 21.38
CA PHE A 300 67.81 6.62 21.79
C PHE A 300 69.01 7.58 21.83
N CYS A 301 69.39 8.02 23.02
CA CYS A 301 70.66 8.72 23.23
C CYS A 301 71.65 7.72 23.85
N PHE A 302 72.70 7.38 23.11
CA PHE A 302 73.80 6.57 23.63
C PHE A 302 74.64 7.43 24.58
N LYS A 303 74.87 6.97 25.82
CA LYS A 303 75.79 7.63 26.74
C LYS A 303 77.18 7.70 26.10
N GLY A 304 77.63 8.89 25.72
CA GLY A 304 78.97 9.14 25.18
C GLY A 304 79.03 9.89 23.84
N TYR A 305 77.91 10.09 23.14
CA TYR A 305 77.89 10.84 21.87
C TYR A 305 76.83 11.95 21.89
N SER A 306 77.15 13.13 21.37
CA SER A 306 76.28 14.33 21.31
C SER A 306 75.20 14.26 20.21
N MET A 307 74.87 13.07 19.70
CA MET A 307 73.96 12.90 18.57
C MET A 307 72.89 11.87 18.92
N CYS A 308 71.63 12.28 18.96
CA CYS A 308 70.49 11.39 19.11
C CYS A 308 69.84 11.19 17.74
N MET A 309 69.59 9.93 17.35
CA MET A 309 68.94 9.62 16.07
C MET A 309 67.43 9.48 16.27
N ILE A 310 66.66 10.10 15.37
CA ILE A 310 65.22 9.90 15.26
C ILE A 310 65.02 8.82 14.19
N ARG A 311 64.44 7.68 14.58
CA ARG A 311 64.02 6.66 13.61
C ARG A 311 62.50 6.72 13.48
N TRP A 312 62.03 6.99 12.27
CA TRP A 312 60.62 6.85 11.90
C TRP A 312 60.38 5.36 11.62
N ALA A 313 59.38 4.76 12.27
CA ALA A 313 58.86 3.46 11.88
C ALA A 313 57.70 3.68 10.92
#